data_AF-A0A376X7A8-F1
#
_entry.id   AF-A0A376X7A8-F1
#
_cell.length_a   1.000
_cell.length_b   1.000
_cell.length_c   1.000
_cell.angle_alpha   90.00
_cell.angle_beta   90.00
_cell.angle_gamma   90.00
#
_symmetry.space_group_name_H-M   'P 1'
#
loop_
_entity.id
_entity.type
_entity.pdbx_description
1 polymer ?
#
loop_
_entity_poly.entity_id
_entity_poly.type
_entity_poly.pdbx_seq_one_letter_code
_entity_poly.pdbx_strand_id
1 'polypeptide(L)' 'MLTNSNMEEMTKLLGERVMDRMRLGNSLWVIFNWDSYRSRVTGKEY' A
#
# COMPACT_ATOMS: atom_id res chain seq x y z
N MET A 1 1.92 5.61 -0.20
CA MET A 1 1.15 4.97 0.88
C MET A 1 1.28 3.47 0.75
N LEU A 2 1.48 2.74 1.85
CA LEU A 2 1.47 1.27 1.85
C LEU A 2 0.15 0.81 2.48
N THR A 3 -0.56 -0.09 1.82
CA THR A 3 -1.82 -0.65 2.30
C THR A 3 -1.98 -2.06 1.75
N ASN A 4 -2.70 -2.90 2.48
CA ASN A 4 -3.10 -4.22 2.01
C ASN A 4 -4.42 -4.19 1.22
N SER A 5 -5.05 -3.02 1.13
CA SER A 5 -6.33 -2.82 0.44
C SER A 5 -6.13 -2.38 -1.01
N ASN A 6 -7.08 -2.79 -1.86
CA ASN A 6 -7.09 -2.38 -3.26
C ASN A 6 -7.64 -0.94 -3.43
N MET A 7 -7.57 -0.41 -4.64
CA MET A 7 -7.97 0.98 -4.94
C MET A 7 -9.45 1.27 -4.65
N GLU A 8 -10.35 0.31 -4.83
CA GLU A 8 -11.78 0.47 -4.60
C GLU A 8 -12.08 0.51 -3.08
N GLU A 9 -11.51 -0.43 -2.33
CA GLU A 9 -11.59 -0.46 -0.87
C GLU A 9 -11.01 0.82 -0.26
N MET A 10 -9.88 1.29 -0.78
CA MET A 10 -9.25 2.54 -0.35
C MET A 10 -10.12 3.76 -0.63
N THR A 11 -10.79 3.81 -1.78
CA THR A 11 -11.71 4.90 -2.12
C THR A 11 -12.95 4.87 -1.22
N LYS A 12 -13.46 3.68 -0.90
CA LYS A 12 -14.59 3.52 0.02
C LYS A 12 -14.24 3.90 1.47
N LEU A 13 -13.03 3.56 1.93
CA LEU A 13 -12.58 3.80 3.30
C LEU A 13 -12.14 5.26 3.53
N LEU A 14 -11.38 5.84 2.60
CA LEU A 14 -10.80 7.18 2.75
C LEU A 14 -11.61 8.28 2.06
N GLY A 15 -12.47 7.91 1.10
CA GLY A 15 -13.24 8.84 0.28
C GLY A 15 -12.47 9.36 -0.94
N GLU A 16 -13.24 9.75 -1.96
CA GLU A 16 -12.72 10.20 -3.27
C GLU A 16 -11.75 11.37 -3.16
N ARG A 17 -12.03 12.35 -2.30
CA ARG A 17 -11.19 13.56 -2.15
C ARG A 17 -9.80 13.26 -1.62
N VAL A 18 -9.65 12.26 -0.74
CA VAL A 18 -8.34 11.86 -0.21
C VAL A 18 -7.55 11.13 -1.31
N MET A 19 -8.22 10.26 -2.06
CA MET A 19 -7.61 9.56 -3.19
C MET A 19 -7.16 10.50 -4.30
N ASP A 20 -7.96 11.52 -4.62
CA ASP A 20 -7.61 12.58 -5.58
C ASP A 20 -6.34 13.33 -5.18
N ARG A 21 -6.21 13.66 -3.88
CA ARG A 21 -5.00 14.31 -3.33
C ARG A 21 -3.78 13.39 -3.33
N MET A 22 -3.96 12.08 -3.12
CA MET A 22 -2.85 11.13 -3.16
C MET A 22 -2.31 10.88 -4.57
N ARG A 23 -3.15 11.07 -5.60
CA ARG A 23 -2.76 10.99 -7.02
C ARG A 23 -2.19 12.30 -7.56
N LEU A 24 -2.19 13.35 -6.75
CA LEU A 24 -1.78 14.68 -7.14
C LEU A 24 -0.25 14.79 -7.07
N GLY A 25 0.37 15.13 -8.21
CA GLY A 25 1.83 15.01 -8.42
C GLY A 25 2.18 13.63 -8.99
N ASN A 26 3.41 13.43 -9.47
CA ASN A 26 3.89 12.19 -10.11
C ASN A 26 3.95 10.98 -9.14
N SER A 27 2.84 10.65 -8.50
CA SER A 27 2.69 9.51 -7.60
C SER A 27 2.69 8.22 -8.41
N LEU A 28 3.49 7.25 -7.99
CA LEU A 28 3.52 5.93 -8.60
C LEU A 28 2.64 4.97 -7.80
N TRP A 29 1.77 4.24 -8.51
CA TRP A 29 1.01 3.14 -7.93
C TRP A 29 1.77 1.83 -8.15
N VAL A 30 2.22 1.20 -7.06
CA VAL A 30 2.96 -0.06 -7.10
C VAL A 30 2.16 -1.13 -6.36
N ILE A 31 1.93 -2.26 -7.03
CA ILE A 31 1.25 -3.41 -6.44
C ILE A 31 2.32 -4.39 -5.94
N PHE A 32 2.26 -4.73 -4.66
CA PHE A 32 3.10 -5.75 -4.06
C PHE A 32 2.32 -7.07 -4.03
N ASN A 33 2.65 -7.99 -4.94
CA ASN A 33 2.04 -9.32 -5.03
C ASN A 33 2.97 -10.43 -4.53
N TRP A 34 4.01 -10.08 -3.77
CA TRP A 34 4.95 -11.04 -3.18
C TRP A 34 4.43 -11.58 -1.85
N ASP A 35 4.78 -12.82 -1.55
CA ASP A 35 4.55 -13.42 -0.24
C ASP A 35 5.33 -12.70 0.86
N SER A 36 4.79 -12.77 2.08
CA SER A 36 5.41 -12.17 3.27
C SER A 36 6.83 -12.68 3.47
N TYR A 37 7.79 -11.76 3.51
CA TYR A 37 9.20 -12.08 3.78
C TYR A 37 9.47 -12.49 5.25
N ARG A 38 8.48 -12.35 6.14
CA ARG A 38 8.66 -12.57 7.59
C ARG A 38 9.17 -13.97 7.94
N SER A 39 8.79 -15.00 7.17
CA SER A 39 9.24 -16.37 7.39
C SER A 39 10.73 -16.58 7.12
N ARG A 40 11.38 -15.65 6.41
CA ARG A 40 12.81 -15.71 6.06
C ARG A 40 13.69 -14.90 7.03
N VAL A 41 13.10 -14.15 7.95
CA VAL A 41 13.81 -13.38 8.96
C VAL A 41 14.27 -14.32 10.08
N THR A 42 15.55 -14.68 10.09
CA THR A 42 16.13 -15.64 11.06
C THR A 42 16.64 -14.94 12.31
N GLY A 43 15.79 -14.15 12.98
CA GLY A 43 15.98 -13.69 14.38
C GLY A 43 17.29 -13.01 14.80
N LYS A 44 18.25 -12.77 13.88
CA LYS A 44 19.58 -12.22 14.14
C LYS A 44 19.70 -10.73 13.79
N GLU A 45 18.58 -10.08 13.50
CA GLU A 45 18.54 -8.70 12.99
C GLU A 45 18.06 -7.67 14.03
N TYR A 46 18.17 -7.98 15.33
CA TYR A 46 17.94 -7.03 16.43
C TYR A 46 19.04 -7.13 17.48
#